data_AF-R5J289-F1
#
_entry.id   AF-R5J289-F1
#
_cell.length_a   1.000
_cell.length_b   1.000
_cell.length_c   1.000
_cell.angle_alpha   90.00
_cell.angle_beta   90.00
_cell.angle_gamma   90.00
#
_symmetry.space_group_name_H-M   'P 1'
#
loop_
_entity.id
_entity.type
_entity.pdbx_description
1 polymer ?
#
loop_
_entity_poly.entity_id
_entity_poly.type
_entity_poly.pdbx_seq_one_letter_code
_entity_poly.pdbx_strand_id
1 'polypeptide(L)'
;MQDLFYMLLGVAVVVLPIYLIVKAVKNKGNKDKVVKDNTIKQKEVKQEVIKEKKMKVLKLKDIKHIEGISSLREEENCSLNVNDEELTVISNIGNFNISLDRIVNAGIMSKKQMDTKNKNVFARSLVGGMVGLGALGAISGIGQKVKNYYNYFLVIIYKDKNSEEIKSIVFGLGKYDSWGQLFVNKLTKRLSNEKVDIDL
;
A
#
# COMPACT_ATOMS: atom_id res chain seq x y z
N MET A 1 -53.47 27.33 -14.91
CA MET A 1 -52.35 27.73 -14.01
C MET A 1 -51.46 26.55 -13.60
N GLN A 2 -51.95 25.31 -13.52
CA GLN A 2 -51.14 24.15 -13.13
C GLN A 2 -50.06 23.76 -14.16
N ASP A 3 -50.34 23.84 -15.46
CA ASP A 3 -49.36 23.44 -16.50
C ASP A 3 -48.12 24.33 -16.57
N LEU A 4 -48.29 25.64 -16.33
CA LEU A 4 -47.16 26.58 -16.25
C LEU A 4 -46.26 26.27 -15.05
N PHE A 5 -46.86 25.82 -13.94
CA PHE A 5 -46.15 25.47 -12.72
C PHE A 5 -45.31 24.20 -12.93
N TYR A 6 -45.86 23.15 -13.57
CA TYR A 6 -45.11 21.92 -13.86
C TYR A 6 -44.01 22.13 -14.91
N MET A 7 -44.21 23.01 -15.88
CA MET A 7 -43.18 23.37 -16.85
C MET A 7 -42.01 24.12 -16.18
N LEU A 8 -42.31 25.08 -15.29
CA LEU A 8 -41.29 25.77 -14.48
C LEU A 8 -40.57 24.82 -13.51
N LEU A 9 -41.30 23.89 -12.88
CA LEU A 9 -40.71 22.89 -11.99
C LEU A 9 -39.78 21.96 -12.76
N GLY A 10 -40.18 21.52 -13.96
CA GLY A 10 -39.37 20.67 -14.83
C GLY A 10 -38.05 21.33 -15.26
N VAL A 11 -38.08 22.61 -15.62
CA VAL A 11 -36.87 23.37 -15.98
C VAL A 11 -35.98 23.56 -14.74
N ALA A 12 -36.55 23.86 -13.57
CA ALA A 12 -35.79 24.02 -12.34
C ALA A 12 -35.05 22.73 -11.93
N VAL A 13 -35.69 21.57 -12.05
CA VAL A 13 -35.07 20.27 -11.69
C VAL A 13 -33.87 19.94 -12.57
N VAL A 14 -33.80 20.43 -13.81
CA VAL A 14 -32.68 20.16 -14.73
C VAL A 14 -31.59 21.23 -14.64
N VAL A 15 -31.95 22.51 -14.49
CA VAL A 15 -30.99 23.62 -14.51
C VAL A 15 -30.26 23.76 -13.17
N LEU A 16 -30.92 23.52 -12.04
CA LEU A 16 -30.33 23.69 -10.71
C LEU A 16 -29.13 22.74 -10.46
N PRO A 17 -29.21 21.43 -10.79
CA PRO A 17 -28.07 20.52 -10.64
C PRO A 17 -26.88 20.92 -11.50
N ILE A 18 -27.11 21.30 -12.76
CA ILE A 18 -26.06 21.73 -13.70
C ILE A 18 -25.38 22.99 -13.17
N TYR A 19 -26.16 23.97 -12.68
CA TYR A 19 -25.62 25.18 -12.07
C TYR A 19 -24.76 24.87 -10.83
N LEU A 20 -25.22 23.98 -9.95
CA LEU A 20 -24.46 23.57 -8.76
C LEU A 20 -23.14 22.87 -9.11
N ILE A 21 -23.14 22.01 -10.13
CA ILE A 21 -21.94 21.33 -10.64
C ILE A 21 -20.95 22.36 -11.20
N VAL A 22 -21.40 23.28 -12.07
CA VAL A 22 -20.54 24.33 -12.65
C VAL A 22 -19.97 25.24 -11.55
N LYS A 23 -20.78 25.62 -10.56
CA LYS A 23 -20.33 26.44 -9.42
C LYS A 23 -19.30 25.71 -8.57
N ALA A 24 -19.49 24.41 -8.30
CA ALA A 24 -18.53 23.61 -7.55
C ALA A 24 -17.19 23.43 -8.29
N VAL A 25 -17.23 23.26 -9.62
CA VAL A 25 -16.03 23.19 -10.47
C VAL A 25 -15.29 24.54 -10.49
N LYS A 26 -16.01 25.65 -10.67
CA LYS A 26 -15.40 27.00 -10.69
C LYS A 26 -14.78 27.39 -9.35
N ASN A 27 -15.39 26.97 -8.22
CA ASN A 27 -14.86 27.26 -6.89
C ASN A 27 -13.65 26.39 -6.49
N LYS A 28 -13.38 25.29 -7.21
CA LYS A 28 -12.22 24.42 -6.98
C LYS A 28 -10.97 24.89 -7.73
N GLY A 29 -11.13 25.77 -8.74
CA GLY A 29 -10.05 26.25 -9.61
C GLY A 29 -9.48 27.64 -9.27
N ASN A 30 -9.90 28.28 -8.17
CA ASN A 30 -9.44 29.65 -7.85
C ASN A 30 -8.93 29.79 -6.40
N LYS A 31 -7.72 29.26 -6.18
CA LYS A 31 -6.80 29.74 -5.14
C LYS A 31 -5.47 30.05 -5.83
N ASP A 32 -5.48 31.15 -6.60
CA ASP A 32 -4.31 31.82 -7.17
C ASP A 32 -3.25 32.08 -6.07
N LYS A 33 -1.97 31.74 -6.24
CA LYS A 33 -0.98 32.44 -7.09
C LYS A 33 -1.15 33.96 -7.08
N VAL A 34 -0.73 34.60 -5.99
CA VAL A 34 -0.37 36.03 -6.01
C VAL A 34 1.15 36.13 -6.04
N VAL A 35 1.70 36.29 -7.24
CA VAL A 35 3.03 36.83 -7.48
C VAL A 35 2.94 38.33 -7.28
N LYS A 36 3.70 38.88 -6.33
CA LYS A 36 4.04 40.30 -6.29
C LYS A 36 5.48 40.44 -6.74
N ASP A 37 5.65 41.06 -7.89
CA ASP A 37 6.94 41.48 -8.41
C ASP A 37 7.36 42.82 -7.76
N ASN A 38 8.67 42.91 -7.52
CA ASN A 38 9.53 44.08 -7.37
C ASN A 38 10.49 43.89 -6.19
N THR A 39 11.72 43.48 -6.50
CA THR A 39 12.92 44.36 -6.45
C THR A 39 14.17 43.48 -6.56
N ILE A 40 14.91 43.68 -7.63
CA ILE A 40 16.26 43.11 -7.84
C ILE A 40 17.18 43.64 -6.74
N LYS A 41 17.83 42.75 -5.98
CA LYS A 41 19.22 42.91 -5.52
C LYS A 41 19.77 41.60 -4.92
N GLN A 42 20.90 41.20 -5.52
CA GLN A 42 21.98 40.40 -4.97
C GLN A 42 21.84 38.87 -4.91
N LYS A 43 22.45 38.30 -5.95
CA LYS A 43 23.08 36.99 -6.10
C LYS A 43 23.81 36.55 -4.83
N GLU A 44 23.22 35.61 -4.10
CA GLU A 44 23.95 34.62 -3.30
C GLU A 44 23.44 33.24 -3.68
N VAL A 45 24.39 32.42 -4.14
CA VAL A 45 24.20 31.03 -4.54
C VAL A 45 23.79 30.24 -3.30
N LYS A 46 22.49 30.14 -3.02
CA LYS A 46 21.95 29.12 -2.12
C LYS A 46 21.82 27.84 -2.92
N GLN A 47 22.76 26.93 -2.71
CA GLN A 47 22.61 25.53 -3.04
C GLN A 47 21.23 25.08 -2.55
N GLU A 48 20.34 24.76 -3.48
CA GLU A 48 19.15 23.97 -3.19
C GLU A 48 19.66 22.58 -2.81
N VAL A 49 20.01 22.42 -1.54
CA VAL A 49 19.95 21.12 -0.89
C VAL A 49 18.48 20.75 -0.97
N ILE A 50 18.14 19.93 -1.96
CA ILE A 50 16.91 19.13 -1.97
C ILE A 50 16.92 18.44 -0.61
N LYS A 51 16.15 18.98 0.34
CA LYS A 51 15.91 18.30 1.60
C LYS A 51 15.08 17.09 1.22
N GLU A 52 15.75 15.99 0.90
CA GLU A 52 15.17 14.67 0.90
C GLU A 52 14.37 14.55 2.18
N LYS A 53 13.06 14.54 2.03
CA LYS A 53 12.13 14.50 3.14
C LYS A 53 12.22 13.09 3.69
N LYS A 54 13.23 12.82 4.53
CA LYS A 54 13.51 11.51 5.15
C LYS A 54 12.19 10.87 5.52
N MET A 55 11.78 9.88 4.76
CA MET A 55 10.42 9.38 4.87
C MET A 55 10.33 8.69 6.23
N LYS A 56 9.28 9.01 7.00
CA LYS A 56 9.14 8.51 8.38
C LYS A 56 9.16 6.99 8.34
N VAL A 57 10.18 6.38 8.93
CA VAL A 57 10.35 4.92 9.02
C VAL A 57 9.06 4.25 9.48
N LEU A 58 8.56 3.30 8.70
CA LEU A 58 7.34 2.55 8.99
C LEU A 58 7.70 1.31 9.81
N LYS A 59 7.00 1.09 10.92
CA LYS A 59 7.28 0.00 11.85
C LYS A 59 6.04 -0.83 12.15
N LEU A 60 6.21 -2.13 12.29
CA LEU A 60 5.22 -3.06 12.83
C LEU A 60 5.93 -3.95 13.85
N LYS A 61 5.39 -4.05 15.06
CA LYS A 61 5.99 -4.80 16.17
C LYS A 61 5.07 -5.95 16.59
N ASP A 62 5.62 -6.84 17.41
CA ASP A 62 4.86 -7.90 18.08
C ASP A 62 4.13 -8.82 17.10
N ILE A 63 4.83 -9.19 16.02
CA ILE A 63 4.36 -10.16 15.02
C ILE A 63 5.15 -11.45 15.12
N LYS A 64 4.62 -12.51 14.52
CA LYS A 64 5.12 -13.87 14.69
C LYS A 64 5.45 -14.48 13.34
N HIS A 65 6.68 -14.93 13.13
CA HIS A 65 7.06 -15.59 11.89
C HIS A 65 6.30 -16.92 11.74
N ILE A 66 5.68 -17.12 10.57
CA ILE A 66 4.98 -18.37 10.25
C ILE A 66 5.77 -19.13 9.18
N GLU A 67 6.13 -18.43 8.09
CA GLU A 67 6.78 -19.06 6.93
C GLU A 67 7.52 -18.02 6.07
N GLY A 68 8.47 -18.49 5.25
CA GLY A 68 9.14 -17.71 4.21
C GLY A 68 10.60 -17.35 4.49
N ILE A 69 11.06 -17.50 5.73
CA ILE A 69 12.48 -17.35 6.10
C ILE A 69 12.96 -18.66 6.73
N SER A 70 13.77 -19.42 5.99
CA SER A 70 14.17 -20.79 6.35
C SER A 70 14.96 -20.90 7.65
N SER A 71 15.71 -19.87 8.02
CA SER A 71 16.47 -19.83 9.26
C SER A 71 15.63 -19.48 10.49
N LEU A 72 14.42 -18.92 10.30
CA LEU A 72 13.53 -18.57 11.40
C LEU A 72 12.62 -19.74 11.76
N ARG A 73 12.42 -19.93 13.06
CA ARG A 73 11.47 -20.93 13.55
C ARG A 73 10.04 -20.39 13.41
N GLU A 74 9.07 -21.29 13.32
CA GLU A 74 7.67 -20.92 13.44
C GLU A 74 7.42 -20.30 14.84
N GLU A 75 6.52 -19.31 14.91
CA GLU A 75 6.20 -18.53 16.11
C GLU A 75 7.33 -17.67 16.69
N GLU A 76 8.42 -17.48 15.95
CA GLU A 76 9.51 -16.58 16.36
C GLU A 76 9.04 -15.12 16.39
N ASN A 77 9.41 -14.40 17.46
CA ASN A 77 9.08 -12.99 17.61
C ASN A 77 9.82 -12.18 16.54
N CYS A 78 9.06 -11.40 15.78
CA CYS A 78 9.58 -10.54 14.74
C CYS A 78 9.03 -9.12 14.86
N SER A 79 9.73 -8.18 14.23
CA SER A 79 9.20 -6.86 13.90
C SER A 79 9.62 -6.48 12.49
N LEU A 80 8.85 -5.61 11.84
CA LEU A 80 9.15 -5.08 10.53
C LEU A 80 9.54 -3.62 10.64
N ASN A 81 10.55 -3.25 9.87
CA ASN A 81 10.99 -1.90 9.68
C ASN A 81 11.07 -1.61 8.19
N VAL A 82 10.52 -0.49 7.74
CA VAL A 82 10.58 -0.08 6.33
C VAL A 82 11.12 1.33 6.25
N ASN A 83 12.29 1.46 5.62
CA ASN A 83 12.90 2.74 5.28
C ASN A 83 12.56 3.09 3.83
N ASP A 84 13.44 3.80 3.15
CA ASP A 84 13.24 4.28 1.77
C ASP A 84 13.76 3.28 0.73
N GLU A 85 14.51 2.26 1.14
CA GLU A 85 15.19 1.31 0.24
C GLU A 85 14.77 -0.14 0.49
N GLU A 86 14.51 -0.51 1.74
CA GLU A 86 14.30 -1.90 2.16
C GLU A 86 13.24 -2.07 3.25
N LEU A 87 12.65 -3.26 3.23
CA LEU A 87 11.92 -3.87 4.34
C LEU A 87 12.87 -4.80 5.09
N THR A 88 13.08 -4.51 6.37
CA THR A 88 13.85 -5.33 7.30
C THR A 88 12.92 -6.12 8.21
N VAL A 89 13.08 -7.44 8.23
CA VAL A 89 12.55 -8.32 9.26
C VAL A 89 13.58 -8.43 10.37
N ILE A 90 13.23 -7.96 11.56
CA ILE A 90 14.07 -7.98 12.76
C ILE A 90 13.61 -9.15 13.63
N SER A 91 14.54 -10.05 13.94
CA SER A 91 14.31 -11.24 14.77
C SER A 91 15.42 -11.37 15.84
N ASN A 92 15.35 -12.41 16.67
CA ASN A 92 16.39 -12.67 17.67
C ASN A 92 17.69 -13.20 17.04
N ILE A 93 17.60 -13.90 15.91
CA ILE A 93 18.77 -14.48 15.24
C ILE A 93 19.42 -13.54 14.23
N GLY A 94 18.80 -12.39 13.94
CA GLY A 94 19.34 -11.39 13.03
C GLY A 94 18.29 -10.62 12.24
N ASN A 95 18.79 -9.84 11.27
CA ASN A 95 17.99 -9.02 10.38
C ASN A 95 17.97 -9.61 8.97
N PHE A 96 16.79 -9.63 8.36
CA PHE A 96 16.59 -10.09 6.98
C PHE A 96 16.05 -8.93 6.15
N ASN A 97 16.82 -8.52 5.14
CA ASN A 97 16.52 -7.34 4.34
C ASN A 97 16.00 -7.72 2.96
N ILE A 98 14.93 -7.06 2.54
CA ILE A 98 14.31 -7.20 1.23
C ILE A 98 14.19 -5.81 0.64
N SER A 99 14.93 -5.56 -0.44
CA SER A 99 14.84 -4.31 -1.19
C SER A 99 13.40 -4.08 -1.69
N LEU A 100 12.92 -2.84 -1.61
CA LEU A 100 11.53 -2.49 -1.91
C LEU A 100 11.14 -2.74 -3.37
N ASP A 101 12.08 -2.56 -4.29
CA ASP A 101 11.95 -2.89 -5.72
C ASP A 101 11.59 -4.37 -5.98
N ARG A 102 12.03 -5.27 -5.09
CA ARG A 102 11.73 -6.70 -5.15
C ARG A 102 10.40 -7.05 -4.52
N ILE A 103 9.79 -6.17 -3.74
CA ILE A 103 8.47 -6.42 -3.14
C ILE A 103 7.39 -6.19 -4.20
N VAL A 104 6.71 -7.27 -4.56
CA VAL A 104 5.63 -7.22 -5.55
C VAL A 104 4.38 -6.59 -4.93
N ASN A 105 3.95 -7.10 -3.77
CA ASN A 105 2.90 -6.50 -2.94
C ASN A 105 2.88 -7.09 -1.53
N ALA A 106 2.09 -6.49 -0.63
CA ALA A 106 1.78 -6.99 0.69
C ALA A 106 0.28 -6.93 0.98
N GLY A 107 -0.21 -7.77 1.89
CA GLY A 107 -1.62 -7.88 2.18
C GLY A 107 -1.94 -8.53 3.52
N ILE A 108 -3.16 -8.31 4.01
CA ILE A 108 -3.69 -8.99 5.20
C ILE A 108 -4.68 -10.06 4.77
N MET A 109 -4.45 -11.30 5.20
CA MET A 109 -5.30 -12.44 4.93
C MET A 109 -5.89 -12.96 6.25
N SER A 110 -7.18 -13.23 6.28
CA SER A 110 -7.82 -13.92 7.42
C SER A 110 -7.51 -15.42 7.40
N LYS A 111 -7.60 -16.08 8.56
CA LYS A 111 -7.48 -17.55 8.67
C LYS A 111 -8.39 -18.28 7.68
N LYS A 112 -9.65 -17.85 7.56
CA LYS A 112 -10.59 -18.40 6.59
C LYS A 112 -10.09 -18.29 5.15
N GLN A 113 -9.47 -17.17 4.76
CA GLN A 113 -8.92 -16.98 3.42
C GLN A 113 -7.63 -17.81 3.20
N MET A 114 -6.87 -18.06 4.26
CA MET A 114 -5.65 -18.90 4.24
C MET A 114 -5.97 -20.39 4.12
N ASP A 115 -7.03 -20.85 4.80
CA ASP A 115 -7.42 -22.26 4.86
C ASP A 115 -8.24 -22.70 3.64
N THR A 116 -8.89 -21.77 2.92
CA THR A 116 -9.82 -22.10 1.82
C THR A 116 -9.19 -22.02 0.42
N LYS A 117 -9.92 -22.53 -0.59
CA LYS A 117 -9.62 -22.36 -2.03
C LYS A 117 -9.54 -20.90 -2.50
N ASN A 118 -9.85 -19.92 -1.64
CA ASN A 118 -9.84 -18.49 -1.95
C ASN A 118 -8.43 -17.86 -1.99
N LYS A 119 -7.36 -18.64 -1.78
CA LYS A 119 -5.98 -18.22 -2.06
C LYS A 119 -5.83 -17.58 -3.44
N ASN A 120 -6.48 -18.14 -4.45
CA ASN A 120 -6.46 -17.58 -5.81
C ASN A 120 -7.13 -16.21 -5.91
N VAL A 121 -8.16 -15.95 -5.10
CA VAL A 121 -8.83 -14.65 -5.07
C VAL A 121 -7.94 -13.64 -4.36
N PHE A 122 -7.34 -14.01 -3.22
CA PHE A 122 -6.43 -13.14 -2.49
C PHE A 122 -5.18 -12.81 -3.30
N ALA A 123 -4.50 -13.81 -3.86
CA ALA A 123 -3.36 -13.59 -4.74
C ALA A 123 -3.74 -12.63 -5.86
N ARG A 124 -4.77 -12.93 -6.65
CA ARG A 124 -5.22 -12.03 -7.73
C ARG A 124 -5.57 -10.62 -7.25
N SER A 125 -6.10 -10.48 -6.02
CA SER A 125 -6.41 -9.17 -5.43
C SER A 125 -5.17 -8.39 -4.98
N LEU A 126 -4.12 -9.08 -4.50
CA LEU A 126 -2.87 -8.42 -4.13
C LEU A 126 -2.13 -7.95 -5.38
N VAL A 127 -1.91 -8.83 -6.32
CA VAL A 127 -1.01 -8.54 -7.43
C VAL A 127 -1.72 -8.00 -8.67
N GLY A 128 -3.02 -7.70 -8.54
CA GLY A 128 -3.83 -6.91 -9.47
C GLY A 128 -3.81 -7.41 -10.90
N GLY A 129 -4.50 -8.51 -11.21
CA GLY A 129 -4.65 -9.03 -12.59
C GLY A 129 -3.36 -9.51 -13.28
N MET A 130 -2.19 -9.08 -12.82
CA MET A 130 -0.91 -9.18 -13.48
C MET A 130 -0.15 -10.48 -13.15
N VAL A 131 -0.83 -11.50 -12.62
CA VAL A 131 -0.14 -12.66 -12.06
C VAL A 131 -0.63 -14.00 -12.56
N GLY A 132 0.33 -14.66 -13.23
CA GLY A 132 0.33 -16.08 -13.53
C GLY A 132 0.60 -16.95 -12.29
N LEU A 133 0.88 -18.22 -12.54
CA LEU A 133 0.90 -19.30 -11.55
C LEU A 133 1.89 -19.08 -10.36
N GLY A 134 2.87 -18.18 -10.48
CA GLY A 134 3.93 -17.94 -9.49
C GLY A 134 3.44 -17.47 -8.11
N ALA A 135 2.61 -16.42 -8.02
CA ALA A 135 2.14 -15.99 -6.70
C ALA A 135 1.11 -16.95 -6.08
N LEU A 136 0.42 -17.74 -6.90
CA LEU A 136 -0.43 -18.83 -6.40
C LEU A 136 0.42 -19.91 -5.74
N GLY A 137 1.55 -20.25 -6.36
CA GLY A 137 2.57 -21.13 -5.78
C GLY A 137 3.15 -20.57 -4.49
N ALA A 138 3.48 -19.28 -4.46
CA ALA A 138 4.09 -18.61 -3.31
C ALA A 138 3.23 -18.65 -2.03
N ILE A 139 1.91 -18.73 -2.15
CA ILE A 139 0.98 -18.88 -1.02
C ILE A 139 0.41 -20.31 -0.89
N SER A 140 0.77 -21.20 -1.80
CA SER A 140 0.44 -22.62 -1.75
C SER A 140 1.27 -23.27 -0.64
N GLY A 141 0.66 -24.20 0.12
CA GLY A 141 1.33 -24.87 1.26
C GLY A 141 1.09 -24.23 2.64
N ILE A 142 0.92 -22.91 2.72
CA ILE A 142 0.87 -22.17 4.01
C ILE A 142 -0.31 -22.60 4.90
N GLY A 143 -1.51 -22.73 4.32
CA GLY A 143 -2.74 -23.09 5.05
C GLY A 143 -2.73 -24.43 5.81
N GLN A 144 -1.76 -25.34 5.60
CA GLN A 144 -1.67 -26.56 6.44
C GLN A 144 -0.94 -26.33 7.77
N LYS A 145 -0.04 -25.34 7.84
CA LYS A 145 0.78 -25.03 9.03
C LYS A 145 0.04 -24.16 10.05
N VAL A 146 -0.97 -23.42 9.59
CA VAL A 146 -1.60 -22.31 10.31
C VAL A 146 -2.63 -22.73 11.38
N LYS A 147 -2.66 -24.00 11.80
CA LYS A 147 -3.91 -24.61 12.27
C LYS A 147 -4.59 -23.96 13.48
N ASN A 148 -3.96 -23.23 14.41
CA ASN A 148 -4.72 -22.67 15.56
C ASN A 148 -4.31 -21.33 16.20
N TYR A 149 -3.29 -20.60 15.73
CA TYR A 149 -2.73 -19.50 16.56
C TYR A 149 -3.25 -18.09 16.24
N TYR A 150 -3.55 -17.76 14.97
CA TYR A 150 -3.93 -16.38 14.58
C TYR A 150 -5.17 -16.33 13.70
N ASN A 151 -5.90 -15.23 13.81
CA ASN A 151 -7.06 -14.93 12.98
C ASN A 151 -6.69 -14.17 11.70
N TYR A 152 -5.56 -13.46 11.70
CA TYR A 152 -5.07 -12.65 10.60
C TYR A 152 -3.58 -12.85 10.36
N PHE A 153 -3.18 -12.75 9.10
CA PHE A 153 -1.84 -12.98 8.62
C PHE A 153 -1.41 -11.83 7.72
N LEU A 154 -0.23 -11.29 7.96
CA LEU A 154 0.45 -10.42 7.00
C LEU A 154 1.21 -11.31 6.01
N VAL A 155 0.93 -11.11 4.73
CA VAL A 155 1.62 -11.79 3.62
C VAL A 155 2.36 -10.74 2.81
N ILE A 156 3.66 -10.94 2.62
CA ILE A 156 4.51 -10.12 1.76
C ILE A 156 5.00 -10.99 0.62
N ILE A 157 4.73 -10.58 -0.61
CA ILE A 157 5.11 -11.27 -1.84
C ILE A 157 6.29 -10.52 -2.46
N TYR A 158 7.35 -11.24 -2.79
CA TYR A 158 8.58 -10.66 -3.29
C TYR A 158 9.25 -11.56 -4.34
N LYS A 159 10.08 -10.96 -5.20
CA LYS A 159 10.95 -11.68 -6.13
C LYS A 159 12.19 -12.17 -5.39
N ASP A 160 12.62 -13.40 -5.63
CA ASP A 160 13.90 -13.89 -5.10
C ASP A 160 15.09 -13.01 -5.55
N LYS A 161 16.22 -13.09 -4.85
CA LYS A 161 17.40 -12.27 -5.19
C LYS A 161 18.12 -12.86 -6.40
N ASN A 162 18.09 -14.19 -6.52
CA ASN A 162 18.89 -14.94 -7.48
C ASN A 162 18.03 -15.54 -8.61
N SER A 163 16.70 -15.43 -8.52
CA SER A 163 15.78 -15.90 -9.54
C SER A 163 14.59 -14.96 -9.68
N GLU A 164 13.90 -15.04 -10.82
CA GLU A 164 12.62 -14.35 -11.00
C GLU A 164 11.45 -15.04 -10.27
N GLU A 165 11.75 -16.05 -9.43
CA GLU A 165 10.73 -16.77 -8.68
C GLU A 165 10.03 -15.86 -7.68
N ILE A 166 8.71 -16.00 -7.63
CA ILE A 166 7.88 -15.30 -6.66
C ILE A 166 7.83 -16.12 -5.38
N LYS A 167 8.25 -15.50 -4.28
CA LYS A 167 8.22 -16.07 -2.93
C LYS A 167 7.30 -15.25 -2.03
N SER A 168 6.97 -15.80 -0.87
CA SER A 168 6.21 -15.09 0.14
C SER A 168 6.80 -15.27 1.52
N ILE A 169 6.57 -14.26 2.37
CA ILE A 169 6.84 -14.32 3.81
C ILE A 169 5.52 -14.05 4.53
N VAL A 170 5.25 -14.86 5.54
CA VAL A 170 4.00 -14.83 6.28
C VAL A 170 4.27 -14.62 7.76
N PHE A 171 3.54 -13.67 8.32
CA PHE A 171 3.54 -13.37 9.74
C PHE A 171 2.14 -13.49 10.33
N GLY A 172 2.04 -14.14 11.47
CA GLY A 172 0.87 -14.15 12.33
C GLY A 172 0.73 -12.78 12.98
N LEU A 173 -0.45 -12.20 12.83
CA LEU A 173 -0.83 -10.98 13.53
C LEU A 173 -1.64 -11.39 14.75
N GLY A 174 -1.25 -10.93 15.93
CA GLY A 174 -2.01 -11.12 17.16
C GLY A 174 -3.41 -10.47 17.10
N LYS A 175 -3.92 -9.99 18.24
CA LYS A 175 -5.25 -9.33 18.30
C LYS A 175 -5.33 -7.99 17.53
N TYR A 176 -4.25 -7.53 16.89
CA TYR A 176 -4.12 -6.20 16.28
C TYR A 176 -4.13 -6.26 14.74
N ASP A 177 -5.31 -6.36 14.15
CA ASP A 177 -5.50 -6.28 12.69
C ASP A 177 -5.30 -4.86 12.13
N SER A 178 -5.67 -3.85 12.92
CA SER A 178 -5.78 -2.46 12.48
C SER A 178 -4.41 -1.84 12.21
N TRP A 179 -3.41 -2.19 13.03
CA TRP A 179 -2.02 -1.77 12.80
C TRP A 179 -1.40 -2.49 11.61
N GLY A 180 -1.72 -3.78 11.41
CA GLY A 180 -1.31 -4.53 10.23
C GLY A 180 -1.88 -3.93 8.94
N GLN A 181 -3.17 -3.57 8.93
CA GLN A 181 -3.81 -2.90 7.80
C GLN A 181 -3.18 -1.52 7.52
N LEU A 182 -2.95 -0.72 8.56
CA LEU A 182 -2.27 0.57 8.43
C LEU A 182 -0.84 0.42 7.89
N PHE A 183 -0.13 -0.62 8.33
CA PHE A 183 1.21 -0.95 7.84
C PHE A 183 1.17 -1.29 6.35
N VAL A 184 0.32 -2.24 5.95
CA VAL A 184 0.16 -2.64 4.54
C VAL A 184 -0.24 -1.46 3.67
N ASN A 185 -1.23 -0.67 4.08
CA ASN A 185 -1.66 0.51 3.33
C ASN A 185 -0.54 1.53 3.11
N LYS A 186 0.35 1.70 4.09
CA LYS A 186 1.51 2.59 3.96
C LYS A 186 2.60 1.97 3.09
N LEU A 187 2.87 0.67 3.25
CA LEU A 187 3.84 -0.07 2.44
C LEU A 187 3.44 -0.05 0.96
N THR A 188 2.21 -0.46 0.64
CA THR A 188 1.72 -0.48 -0.75
C THR A 188 1.72 0.91 -1.40
N LYS A 189 1.46 1.97 -0.63
CA LYS A 189 1.62 3.35 -1.13
C LYS A 189 3.08 3.68 -1.49
N ARG A 190 4.05 3.24 -0.69
CA ARG A 190 5.49 3.42 -1.02
C ARG A 190 5.87 2.65 -2.28
N LEU A 191 5.47 1.39 -2.36
CA LEU A 191 5.73 0.54 -3.53
C LEU A 191 5.08 1.08 -4.81
N SER A 192 3.99 1.83 -4.70
CA SER A 192 3.35 2.48 -5.85
C SER A 192 4.10 3.74 -6.27
N ASN A 193 4.63 4.52 -5.32
CA ASN A 193 5.37 5.74 -5.62
C ASN A 193 6.74 5.46 -6.25
N GLU A 194 7.41 4.37 -5.88
CA GLU A 194 8.65 3.93 -6.54
C GLU A 194 8.42 3.53 -8.01
N LYS A 195 7.22 3.07 -8.36
CA LYS A 195 6.89 2.64 -9.73
C LYS A 195 6.52 3.79 -10.68
N VAL A 196 6.50 5.04 -10.20
CA VAL A 196 6.08 6.22 -10.98
C VAL A 196 7.26 6.92 -11.69
N ASP A 197 8.49 6.40 -11.56
CA ASP A 197 9.60 6.83 -12.44
C ASP A 197 9.43 6.18 -13.82
N ILE A 198 8.65 6.84 -14.67
CA ILE A 198 8.60 6.57 -16.10
C ILE A 198 9.16 7.81 -16.78
N ASP A 199 10.43 7.72 -17.21
CA ASP A 199 10.99 8.64 -18.19
C ASP A 199 10.11 8.58 -19.45
N LEU A 200 9.53 9.72 -19.83
CA LEU A 200 8.80 9.94 -21.08
C LEU A 200 9.74 10.60 -22.09
#